data_AF-A0A328TZZ6-F1
#
_entry.id   AF-A0A328TZZ6-F1
#
_cell.length_a   1.000
_cell.length_b   1.000
_cell.length_c   1.000
_cell.angle_alpha   90.00
_cell.angle_beta   90.00
_cell.angle_gamma   90.00
#
_symmetry.space_group_name_H-M   'P 1'
#
loop_
_entity.id
_entity.type
_entity.pdbx_description
1 polymer ?
#
loop_
_entity_poly.entity_id
_entity_poly.type
_entity_poly.pdbx_seq_one_letter_code
_entity_poly.pdbx_strand_id
1 'polypeptide(L)'
;MLLRTMPPQRIWLLAGYAAAAAALFCAPLVLSDFRLNLLAKFLAYAIVALGLDLIWGYTGILSLGHGVFFGLGGYAMAMYLKLNAGGGRLPDFMDWSGLTALPWFWKPFGSLTFAVLAGILLPMLLALVLGYFTFRNRIRGVYFTILTQALVIITVTLFIGQQAYTGGTNGVTGYGKLFGYSLASPDTKRFLYWVTVVLLFGAFSLCRYLVKSRFGKVLRAIRDGENRVRFIGYNPAVYQKVAFSISAGLAGLAGMLFVLHVGIISPSMMGIVPSIEMVLWVAIGGRGTLGGAVLGAILLNSAKSAFSESYPDIWILFMGALFVVVVVFLPKGAAGLFSQLKRVGRRKAADEGANGVRHPAV
;
A
#
# COMPACT_ATOMS: atom_id res chain seq x y z
N MET A 1 -17.16 14.83 28.15
CA MET A 1 -17.88 16.01 27.61
C MET A 1 -17.81 16.12 26.07
N LEU A 2 -16.66 15.85 25.42
CA LEU A 2 -16.46 15.96 23.95
C LEU A 2 -17.28 15.00 23.05
N LEU A 3 -17.77 13.86 23.57
CA LEU A 3 -18.52 12.88 22.76
C LEU A 3 -20.00 13.28 22.53
N ARG A 4 -20.58 14.15 23.36
CA ARG A 4 -22.00 14.52 23.30
C ARG A 4 -22.35 15.54 22.20
N THR A 5 -21.37 16.25 21.66
CA THR A 5 -21.59 17.29 20.62
C THR A 5 -21.27 16.81 19.20
N MET A 6 -20.83 15.56 19.03
CA MET A 6 -20.49 15.04 17.71
C MET A 6 -21.72 14.48 17.00
N PRO A 7 -21.88 14.74 15.68
CA PRO A 7 -22.95 14.10 14.93
C PRO A 7 -22.78 12.57 14.99
N PRO A 8 -23.86 11.80 15.11
CA PRO A 8 -23.81 10.35 15.36
C PRO A 8 -22.96 9.60 14.33
N GLN A 9 -22.91 10.08 13.07
CA GLN A 9 -22.05 9.52 12.03
C GLN A 9 -20.56 9.54 12.36
N ARG A 10 -20.07 10.58 13.04
CA ARG A 10 -18.67 10.71 13.43
C ARG A 10 -18.33 9.77 14.59
N ILE A 11 -19.29 9.51 15.48
CA ILE A 11 -19.15 8.57 16.59
C ILE A 11 -19.02 7.14 16.07
N TRP A 12 -19.87 6.69 15.14
CA TRP A 12 -19.77 5.36 14.53
C TRP A 12 -18.46 5.12 13.78
N LEU A 13 -17.93 6.15 13.11
CA LEU A 13 -16.63 6.05 12.44
C LEU A 13 -15.48 5.95 13.43
N LEU A 14 -15.50 6.75 14.50
CA LEU A 14 -14.50 6.68 15.57
C LEU A 14 -14.56 5.34 16.31
N ALA A 15 -15.75 4.82 16.58
CA ALA A 15 -15.94 3.49 17.15
C ALA A 15 -15.39 2.40 16.22
N GLY A 16 -15.62 2.49 14.91
CA GLY A 16 -15.04 1.56 13.93
C GLY A 16 -13.51 1.61 13.91
N TYR A 17 -12.91 2.80 13.95
CA TYR A 17 -11.45 2.94 14.05
C TYR A 17 -10.90 2.42 15.39
N ALA A 18 -11.59 2.67 16.50
CA ALA A 18 -11.21 2.18 17.82
C ALA A 18 -11.28 0.64 17.88
N ALA A 19 -12.34 0.03 17.31
CA ALA A 19 -12.48 -1.41 17.23
C ALA A 19 -11.39 -2.04 16.34
N ALA A 20 -11.09 -1.44 15.18
CA ALA A 20 -10.01 -1.90 14.31
C ALA A 20 -8.64 -1.79 14.99
N ALA A 21 -8.38 -0.68 15.69
CA ALA A 21 -7.18 -0.52 16.49
C ALA A 21 -7.11 -1.58 17.59
N ALA A 22 -8.15 -1.74 18.39
CA ALA A 22 -8.21 -2.75 19.45
C ALA A 22 -7.98 -4.17 18.90
N ALA A 23 -8.56 -4.52 17.75
CA ALA A 23 -8.33 -5.81 17.10
C ALA A 23 -6.85 -6.02 16.75
N LEU A 24 -6.15 -4.99 16.26
CA LEU A 24 -4.71 -5.06 16.00
C LEU A 24 -3.92 -5.17 17.32
N PHE A 25 -4.25 -4.39 18.34
CA PHE A 25 -3.56 -4.44 19.63
C PHE A 25 -3.72 -5.80 20.33
N CYS A 26 -4.89 -6.45 20.19
CA CYS A 26 -5.16 -7.76 20.77
C CYS A 26 -4.66 -8.94 19.89
N ALA A 27 -4.29 -8.71 18.64
CA ALA A 27 -3.91 -9.77 17.71
C ALA A 27 -2.74 -10.65 18.20
N PRO A 28 -1.66 -10.12 18.83
CA PRO A 28 -0.57 -10.94 19.36
C PRO A 28 -0.96 -11.87 20.51
N LEU A 29 -2.08 -11.58 21.18
CA LEU A 29 -2.58 -12.40 22.30
C LEU A 29 -3.41 -13.60 21.83
N VAL A 30 -3.93 -13.54 20.60
CA VAL A 30 -4.89 -14.53 20.07
C VAL A 30 -4.30 -15.35 18.91
N LEU A 31 -3.44 -14.74 18.10
CA LEU A 31 -2.91 -15.37 16.88
C LEU A 31 -1.60 -16.13 17.15
N SER A 32 -1.41 -17.24 16.45
CA SER A 32 -0.11 -17.92 16.38
C SER A 32 0.93 -17.05 15.68
N ASP A 33 2.22 -17.30 15.93
CA ASP A 33 3.31 -16.49 15.35
C ASP A 33 3.30 -16.50 13.80
N PHE A 34 2.86 -17.61 13.19
CA PHE A 34 2.67 -17.70 11.75
C PHE A 34 1.56 -16.76 11.26
N ARG A 35 0.38 -16.80 11.90
CA ARG A 35 -0.75 -15.93 11.55
C ARG A 35 -0.46 -14.47 11.85
N LEU A 36 0.32 -14.19 12.90
CA LEU A 36 0.75 -12.84 13.25
C LEU A 36 1.71 -12.26 12.20
N ASN A 37 2.69 -13.04 11.74
CA ASN A 37 3.57 -12.62 10.63
C ASN A 37 2.76 -12.42 9.33
N LEU A 38 1.83 -13.33 9.03
CA LEU A 38 0.97 -13.20 7.85
C LEU A 38 0.11 -11.92 7.91
N LEU A 39 -0.47 -11.62 9.07
CA LEU A 39 -1.18 -10.36 9.30
C LEU A 39 -0.23 -9.17 9.12
N ALA A 40 0.98 -9.20 9.68
CA ALA A 40 1.97 -8.14 9.52
C ALA A 40 2.30 -7.88 8.03
N LYS A 41 2.45 -8.93 7.23
CA LYS A 41 2.60 -8.84 5.77
C LYS A 41 1.42 -8.10 5.13
N PHE A 42 0.19 -8.41 5.54
CA PHE A 42 -1.00 -7.75 5.01
C PHE A 42 -1.10 -6.27 5.44
N LEU A 43 -0.64 -5.95 6.65
CA LEU A 43 -0.55 -4.56 7.10
C LEU A 43 0.49 -3.77 6.30
N ALA A 44 1.61 -4.40 5.90
CA ALA A 44 2.56 -3.77 4.97
C ALA A 44 1.89 -3.49 3.60
N TYR A 45 1.12 -4.44 3.06
CA TYR A 45 0.34 -4.21 1.84
C TYR A 45 -0.71 -3.11 1.99
N ALA A 46 -1.32 -2.96 3.16
CA ALA A 46 -2.24 -1.86 3.44
C ALA A 46 -1.56 -0.48 3.34
N ILE A 47 -0.27 -0.37 3.66
CA ILE A 47 0.51 0.88 3.46
C ILE A 47 0.63 1.21 1.97
N VAL A 48 0.88 0.22 1.11
CA VAL A 48 0.87 0.42 -0.35
C VAL A 48 -0.51 0.85 -0.82
N ALA A 49 -1.57 0.20 -0.35
CA ALA A 49 -2.94 0.53 -0.70
C ALA A 49 -3.30 1.97 -0.31
N LEU A 50 -2.83 2.47 0.84
CA LEU A 50 -2.98 3.87 1.24
C LEU A 50 -2.28 4.82 0.26
N GLY A 51 -1.05 4.52 -0.12
CA GLY A 51 -0.32 5.30 -1.13
C GLY A 51 -1.06 5.32 -2.46
N LEU A 52 -1.52 4.16 -2.93
CA LEU A 52 -2.24 4.04 -4.19
C LEU A 52 -3.61 4.73 -4.15
N ASP A 53 -4.34 4.67 -3.04
CA ASP A 53 -5.60 5.40 -2.86
C ASP A 53 -5.40 6.92 -2.86
N LEU A 54 -4.26 7.42 -2.35
CA LEU A 54 -3.91 8.84 -2.42
C LEU A 54 -3.80 9.34 -3.87
N ILE A 55 -3.13 8.60 -4.76
CA ILE A 55 -2.97 9.01 -6.15
C ILE A 55 -4.20 8.66 -7.00
N TRP A 56 -4.73 7.44 -6.89
CA TRP A 56 -5.84 6.99 -7.72
C TRP A 56 -7.19 7.45 -7.16
N GLY A 57 -7.45 7.19 -5.89
CA GLY A 57 -8.72 7.50 -5.24
C GLY A 57 -8.99 8.99 -5.09
N TYR A 58 -8.00 9.76 -4.64
CA TYR A 58 -8.16 11.21 -4.40
C TYR A 58 -7.76 12.08 -5.58
N THR A 59 -6.78 11.68 -6.39
CA THR A 59 -6.30 12.50 -7.54
C THR A 59 -6.86 12.03 -8.89
N GLY A 60 -7.36 10.81 -8.99
CA GLY A 60 -7.94 10.26 -10.22
C GLY A 60 -6.94 9.63 -11.19
N ILE A 61 -5.69 9.46 -10.78
CA ILE A 61 -4.63 8.93 -11.64
C ILE A 61 -4.33 7.50 -11.22
N LEU A 62 -4.65 6.55 -12.09
CA LEU A 62 -4.34 5.14 -11.87
C LEU A 62 -2.89 4.87 -12.26
N SER A 63 -2.08 4.38 -11.31
CA SER A 63 -0.74 3.88 -11.61
C SER A 63 -0.73 2.36 -11.53
N LEU A 64 -0.18 1.71 -12.56
CA LEU A 64 0.14 0.28 -12.55
C LEU A 64 1.64 0.04 -12.41
N GLY A 65 2.36 1.01 -11.81
CA GLY A 65 3.80 0.94 -11.56
C GLY A 65 4.19 0.85 -10.08
N HIS A 66 3.22 0.75 -9.16
CA HIS A 66 3.49 0.73 -7.72
C HIS A 66 4.37 -0.44 -7.27
N GLY A 67 4.36 -1.55 -8.01
CA GLY A 67 5.29 -2.66 -7.80
C GLY A 67 6.75 -2.23 -7.86
N VAL A 68 7.13 -1.32 -8.78
CA VAL A 68 8.51 -0.80 -8.87
C VAL A 68 8.90 -0.08 -7.60
N PHE A 69 8.07 0.84 -7.12
CA PHE A 69 8.34 1.61 -5.91
C PHE A 69 8.42 0.72 -4.68
N PHE A 70 7.50 -0.25 -4.58
CA PHE A 70 7.51 -1.29 -3.56
C PHE A 70 8.80 -2.11 -3.59
N GLY A 71 9.18 -2.62 -4.76
CA GLY A 71 10.39 -3.41 -4.90
C GLY A 71 11.64 -2.60 -4.60
N LEU A 72 11.77 -1.37 -5.07
CA LEU A 72 12.95 -0.52 -4.78
C LEU A 72 13.16 -0.33 -3.28
N GLY A 73 12.08 -0.11 -2.52
CA GLY A 73 12.15 -0.11 -1.05
C GLY A 73 12.55 -1.47 -0.48
N GLY A 74 11.93 -2.56 -0.95
CA GLY A 74 12.29 -3.92 -0.55
C GLY A 74 13.77 -4.24 -0.79
N TYR A 75 14.30 -3.90 -1.97
CA TYR A 75 15.70 -4.08 -2.31
C TYR A 75 16.62 -3.26 -1.43
N ALA A 76 16.28 -2.01 -1.10
CA ALA A 76 17.08 -1.20 -0.18
C ALA A 76 17.23 -1.88 1.20
N MET A 77 16.14 -2.45 1.74
CA MET A 77 16.20 -3.20 3.00
C MET A 77 16.93 -4.55 2.84
N ALA A 78 16.69 -5.27 1.75
CA ALA A 78 17.33 -6.55 1.48
C ALA A 78 18.85 -6.41 1.31
N MET A 79 19.33 -5.33 0.68
CA MET A 79 20.75 -4.98 0.58
C MET A 79 21.38 -4.85 1.97
N TYR A 80 20.73 -4.13 2.89
CA TYR A 80 21.18 -4.01 4.27
C TYR A 80 21.22 -5.36 5.00
N LEU A 81 20.13 -6.13 4.92
CA LEU A 81 20.05 -7.42 5.58
C LEU A 81 21.09 -8.41 5.05
N LYS A 82 21.33 -8.40 3.73
CA LYS A 82 22.31 -9.28 3.09
C LYS A 82 23.75 -8.94 3.50
N LEU A 83 24.10 -7.66 3.54
CA LEU A 83 25.43 -7.23 3.99
C LEU A 83 25.69 -7.59 5.46
N ASN A 84 24.67 -7.44 6.32
CA ASN A 84 24.77 -7.83 7.73
C ASN A 84 24.82 -9.35 7.94
N ALA A 85 24.16 -10.12 7.08
CA ALA A 85 24.21 -11.58 7.14
C ALA A 85 25.57 -12.15 6.68
N GLY A 86 26.26 -11.48 5.74
CA GLY A 86 27.52 -11.94 5.15
C GLY A 86 28.75 -11.82 6.04
N GLY A 87 28.68 -11.09 7.16
CA GLY A 87 29.81 -10.96 8.10
C GLY A 87 31.09 -10.41 7.47
N GLY A 88 30.96 -9.49 6.50
CA GLY A 88 32.09 -8.92 5.74
C GLY A 88 32.46 -9.68 4.46
N ARG A 89 31.83 -10.84 4.19
CA ARG A 89 31.94 -11.52 2.90
C ARG A 89 31.03 -10.87 1.86
N LEU A 90 31.39 -11.04 0.59
CA LEU A 90 30.52 -10.72 -0.53
C LEU A 90 29.21 -11.50 -0.42
N PRO A 91 28.06 -10.90 -0.78
CA PRO A 91 26.84 -11.65 -0.98
C PRO A 91 27.09 -12.84 -1.91
N ASP A 92 26.55 -14.01 -1.54
CA ASP A 92 26.58 -15.25 -2.34
C ASP A 92 26.29 -15.00 -3.83
N PHE A 93 25.29 -14.18 -4.12
CA PHE A 93 24.87 -13.95 -5.48
C PHE A 93 25.82 -13.03 -6.28
N MET A 94 26.73 -12.32 -5.61
CA MET A 94 27.77 -11.54 -6.27
C MET A 94 28.95 -12.44 -6.61
N ASP A 95 29.30 -13.34 -5.68
CA ASP A 95 30.41 -14.28 -5.82
C ASP A 95 30.19 -15.26 -6.99
N TRP A 96 29.03 -15.94 -7.03
CA TRP A 96 28.70 -16.86 -8.14
C TRP A 96 28.53 -16.15 -9.52
N SER A 97 28.50 -14.81 -9.55
CA SER A 97 28.34 -13.98 -10.75
C SER A 97 29.69 -13.37 -11.16
N GLY A 98 30.78 -13.74 -10.49
CA GLY A 98 32.14 -13.34 -10.83
C GLY A 98 32.58 -11.98 -10.27
N LEU A 99 31.85 -11.39 -9.31
CA LEU A 99 32.30 -10.17 -8.65
C LEU A 99 33.32 -10.50 -7.54
N THR A 100 34.47 -9.85 -7.58
CA THR A 100 35.57 -10.04 -6.61
C THR A 100 35.59 -8.99 -5.49
N ALA A 101 34.84 -7.89 -5.64
CA ALA A 101 34.79 -6.80 -4.68
C ALA A 101 33.39 -6.19 -4.60
N LEU A 102 33.04 -5.65 -3.42
CA LEU A 102 31.71 -5.08 -3.19
C LEU A 102 31.57 -3.77 -3.98
N PRO A 103 30.56 -3.66 -4.87
CA PRO A 103 30.35 -2.46 -5.66
C PRO A 103 30.18 -1.22 -4.79
N TRP A 104 30.68 -0.08 -5.24
CA TRP A 104 30.69 1.17 -4.46
C TRP A 104 29.29 1.59 -4.00
N PHE A 105 28.27 1.37 -4.83
CA PHE A 105 26.88 1.75 -4.53
C PHE A 105 26.20 0.81 -3.52
N TRP A 106 26.76 -0.38 -3.24
CA TRP A 106 26.29 -1.27 -2.19
C TRP A 106 26.83 -0.90 -0.80
N LYS A 107 28.04 -0.30 -0.73
CA LYS A 107 28.69 0.04 0.56
C LYS A 107 27.80 0.88 1.50
N PRO A 108 27.07 1.91 1.04
CA PRO A 108 26.20 2.70 1.92
C PRO A 108 25.09 1.90 2.61
N PHE A 109 24.64 0.80 2.01
CA PHE A 109 23.61 -0.08 2.58
C PHE A 109 24.10 -0.88 3.79
N GLY A 110 25.36 -0.76 4.20
CA GLY A 110 25.79 -1.27 5.51
C GLY A 110 25.12 -0.57 6.69
N SER A 111 24.66 0.67 6.51
CA SER A 111 23.93 1.43 7.54
C SER A 111 22.41 1.28 7.38
N LEU A 112 21.72 0.91 8.47
CA LEU A 112 20.26 0.83 8.49
C LEU A 112 19.61 2.18 8.14
N THR A 113 20.14 3.26 8.70
CA THR A 113 19.60 4.62 8.46
C THR A 113 19.66 4.96 6.98
N PHE A 114 20.77 4.63 6.31
CA PHE A 114 20.88 4.82 4.87
C PHE A 114 19.89 3.94 4.12
N ALA A 115 19.76 2.66 4.46
CA ALA A 115 18.81 1.75 3.82
C ALA A 115 17.35 2.21 3.95
N VAL A 116 16.95 2.69 5.13
CA VAL A 116 15.61 3.23 5.38
C VAL A 116 15.38 4.51 4.58
N LEU A 117 16.34 5.44 4.59
CA LEU A 117 16.22 6.68 3.81
C LEU A 117 16.19 6.39 2.31
N ALA A 118 17.09 5.55 1.80
CA ALA A 118 17.13 5.16 0.40
C ALA A 118 15.85 4.43 -0.03
N GLY A 119 15.32 3.53 0.81
CA GLY A 119 14.10 2.79 0.53
C GLY A 119 12.84 3.65 0.45
N ILE A 120 12.84 4.86 1.02
CA ILE A 120 11.75 5.83 0.89
C ILE A 120 12.06 6.87 -0.19
N LEU A 121 13.26 7.46 -0.14
CA LEU A 121 13.63 8.60 -0.97
C LEU A 121 13.90 8.20 -2.43
N LEU A 122 14.46 7.02 -2.71
CA LEU A 122 14.68 6.58 -4.10
C LEU A 122 13.35 6.38 -4.86
N PRO A 123 12.33 5.68 -4.30
CA PRO A 123 11.01 5.65 -4.91
C PRO A 123 10.38 7.04 -5.07
N MET A 124 10.48 7.89 -4.04
CA MET A 124 9.97 9.27 -4.10
C MET A 124 10.62 10.09 -5.22
N LEU A 125 11.94 9.99 -5.37
CA LEU A 125 12.72 10.70 -6.39
C LEU A 125 12.37 10.18 -7.78
N LEU A 126 12.32 8.86 -7.97
CA LEU A 126 11.93 8.26 -9.25
C LEU A 126 10.52 8.72 -9.66
N ALA A 127 9.58 8.69 -8.72
CA ALA A 127 8.22 9.18 -8.96
C ALA A 127 8.16 10.69 -9.21
N LEU A 128 9.01 11.50 -8.57
CA LEU A 128 9.10 12.95 -8.87
C LEU A 128 9.62 13.19 -10.29
N VAL A 129 10.68 12.49 -10.71
CA VAL A 129 11.25 12.61 -12.05
C VAL A 129 10.23 12.19 -13.10
N LEU A 130 9.62 11.02 -12.94
CA LEU A 130 8.58 10.55 -13.86
C LEU A 130 7.37 11.47 -13.85
N GLY A 131 6.88 11.86 -12.66
CA GLY A 131 5.77 12.79 -12.53
C GLY A 131 6.08 14.15 -13.17
N TYR A 132 7.33 14.61 -13.10
CA TYR A 132 7.79 15.85 -13.74
C TYR A 132 7.56 15.81 -15.24
N PHE A 133 8.07 14.79 -15.93
CA PHE A 133 7.88 14.68 -17.37
C PHE A 133 6.42 14.40 -17.74
N THR A 134 5.73 13.60 -16.93
CA THR A 134 4.39 13.10 -17.26
C THR A 134 3.30 14.14 -17.04
N PHE A 135 3.24 14.73 -15.85
CA PHE A 135 2.18 15.67 -15.50
C PHE A 135 2.41 17.07 -16.08
N ARG A 136 3.68 17.46 -16.32
CA ARG A 136 3.99 18.70 -17.05
C ARG A 136 3.49 18.63 -18.49
N ASN A 137 3.64 17.46 -19.13
CA ASN A 137 3.18 17.20 -20.50
C ASN A 137 1.71 16.79 -20.58
N ARG A 138 0.97 16.86 -19.46
CA ARG A 138 -0.49 16.66 -19.40
C ARG A 138 -0.91 15.27 -19.90
N ILE A 139 -0.10 14.25 -19.66
CA ILE A 139 -0.46 12.86 -19.98
C ILE A 139 -1.57 12.41 -19.02
N ARG A 140 -2.68 11.89 -19.57
CA ARG A 140 -3.92 11.63 -18.83
C ARG A 140 -4.36 10.17 -18.90
N GLY A 141 -5.11 9.77 -17.87
CA GLY A 141 -5.89 8.54 -17.85
C GLY A 141 -5.05 7.31 -18.21
N VAL A 142 -5.52 6.56 -19.21
CA VAL A 142 -4.91 5.30 -19.64
C VAL A 142 -3.46 5.47 -20.09
N TYR A 143 -3.09 6.61 -20.68
CA TYR A 143 -1.71 6.85 -21.11
C TYR A 143 -0.73 6.90 -19.93
N PHE A 144 -1.15 7.45 -18.78
CA PHE A 144 -0.34 7.42 -17.57
C PHE A 144 -0.15 5.98 -17.08
N THR A 145 -1.23 5.19 -17.10
CA THR A 145 -1.20 3.78 -16.76
C THR A 145 -0.20 3.02 -17.62
N ILE A 146 -0.27 3.17 -18.95
CA ILE A 146 0.64 2.54 -19.92
C ILE A 146 2.10 2.96 -19.65
N LEU A 147 2.34 4.25 -19.40
CA LEU A 147 3.68 4.75 -19.07
C LEU A 147 4.24 4.08 -17.80
N THR A 148 3.42 3.93 -16.77
CA THR A 148 3.85 3.27 -15.52
C THR A 148 4.06 1.76 -15.69
N GLN A 149 3.35 1.11 -16.61
CA GLN A 149 3.65 -0.29 -16.98
C GLN A 149 4.95 -0.41 -17.77
N ALA A 150 5.25 0.55 -18.66
CA ALA A 150 6.53 0.59 -19.35
C ALA A 150 7.69 0.73 -18.36
N LEU A 151 7.54 1.58 -17.33
CA LEU A 151 8.50 1.67 -16.22
C LEU A 151 8.72 0.33 -15.53
N VAL A 152 7.65 -0.43 -15.26
CA VAL A 152 7.73 -1.76 -14.66
C VAL A 152 8.56 -2.69 -15.53
N ILE A 153 8.26 -2.76 -16.83
CA ILE A 153 8.98 -3.62 -17.77
C ILE A 153 10.47 -3.25 -17.79
N ILE A 154 10.79 -1.96 -17.91
CA ILE A 154 12.18 -1.47 -17.91
C ILE A 154 12.89 -1.88 -16.61
N THR A 155 12.26 -1.64 -15.47
CA THR A 155 12.88 -1.90 -14.16
C THR A 155 13.07 -3.39 -13.92
N VAL A 156 12.06 -4.21 -14.21
CA VAL A 156 12.14 -5.67 -14.04
C VAL A 156 13.20 -6.25 -14.97
N THR A 157 13.24 -5.85 -16.24
CA THR A 157 14.27 -6.29 -17.20
C THR A 157 15.66 -5.88 -16.74
N LEU A 158 15.84 -4.65 -16.26
CA LEU A 158 17.12 -4.18 -15.74
C LEU A 158 17.56 -5.00 -14.51
N PHE A 159 16.65 -5.25 -13.56
CA PHE A 159 16.98 -6.02 -12.37
C PHE A 159 17.26 -7.49 -12.69
N ILE A 160 16.56 -8.08 -13.65
CA ILE A 160 16.85 -9.46 -14.10
C ILE A 160 18.20 -9.51 -14.82
N GLY A 161 18.47 -8.58 -15.74
CA GLY A 161 19.70 -8.55 -16.53
C GLY A 161 20.95 -8.22 -15.71
N GLN A 162 20.81 -7.49 -14.60
CA GLN A 162 21.91 -7.13 -13.70
C GLN A 162 22.07 -8.11 -12.54
N GLN A 163 22.07 -9.42 -12.85
CA GLN A 163 22.10 -10.49 -11.85
C GLN A 163 23.22 -10.35 -10.82
N ALA A 164 24.41 -9.94 -11.27
CA ALA A 164 25.57 -9.70 -10.39
C ALA A 164 25.29 -8.66 -9.29
N TYR A 165 24.34 -7.74 -9.49
CA TYR A 165 24.08 -6.63 -8.57
C TYR A 165 22.74 -6.74 -7.84
N THR A 166 21.81 -7.55 -8.32
CA THR A 166 20.42 -7.62 -7.82
C THR A 166 20.00 -9.04 -7.42
N GLY A 167 20.80 -10.06 -7.77
CA GLY A 167 20.40 -11.46 -7.66
C GLY A 167 19.50 -11.94 -8.81
N GLY A 168 19.25 -11.09 -9.82
CA GLY A 168 18.56 -11.49 -11.05
C GLY A 168 17.14 -12.00 -10.79
N THR A 169 16.74 -13.06 -11.48
CA THR A 169 15.42 -13.69 -11.31
C THR A 169 15.17 -14.20 -9.90
N ASN A 170 16.21 -14.66 -9.20
CA ASN A 170 16.13 -15.16 -7.83
C ASN A 170 15.93 -14.02 -6.82
N GLY A 171 16.42 -12.82 -7.16
CA GLY A 171 16.42 -11.68 -6.27
C GLY A 171 17.38 -11.86 -5.09
N VAL A 172 17.13 -11.12 -4.01
CA VAL A 172 17.97 -11.15 -2.81
C VAL A 172 17.31 -12.02 -1.75
N THR A 173 18.01 -13.06 -1.33
CA THR A 173 17.59 -14.07 -0.34
C THR A 173 18.70 -14.35 0.67
N GLY A 174 18.48 -15.33 1.57
CA GLY A 174 19.53 -15.86 2.43
C GLY A 174 19.99 -14.87 3.52
N TYR A 175 19.12 -13.94 3.90
CA TYR A 175 19.29 -13.09 5.08
C TYR A 175 18.26 -13.48 6.12
N GLY A 176 18.73 -13.71 7.34
CA GLY A 176 17.89 -14.19 8.44
C GLY A 176 18.09 -13.44 9.74
N LYS A 177 18.90 -12.37 9.76
CA LYS A 177 19.21 -11.63 10.98
C LYS A 177 18.97 -10.12 10.83
N LEU A 178 18.38 -9.51 11.85
CA LEU A 178 18.24 -8.07 12.02
C LEU A 178 18.89 -7.70 13.35
N PHE A 179 19.91 -6.83 13.36
CA PHE A 179 20.69 -6.50 14.55
C PHE A 179 21.24 -7.73 15.31
N GLY A 180 21.60 -8.79 14.59
CA GLY A 180 22.05 -10.06 15.17
C GLY A 180 20.93 -11.00 15.63
N TYR A 181 19.69 -10.53 15.75
CA TYR A 181 18.52 -11.35 16.10
C TYR A 181 17.93 -12.05 14.88
N SER A 182 17.55 -13.31 15.03
CA SER A 182 16.96 -14.09 13.93
C SER A 182 15.56 -13.57 13.57
N LEU A 183 15.33 -13.25 12.30
CA LEU A 183 14.01 -12.92 11.73
C LEU A 183 13.01 -14.08 11.88
N ALA A 184 13.50 -15.31 12.03
CA ALA A 184 12.65 -16.47 12.28
C ALA A 184 12.14 -16.54 13.73
N SER A 185 12.80 -15.87 14.68
CA SER A 185 12.48 -15.95 16.10
C SER A 185 11.09 -15.33 16.40
N PRO A 186 10.29 -15.95 17.30
CA PRO A 186 8.99 -15.42 17.69
C PRO A 186 9.03 -13.97 18.19
N ASP A 187 10.03 -13.64 19.02
CA ASP A 187 10.17 -12.30 19.59
C ASP A 187 10.45 -11.24 18.53
N THR A 188 11.31 -11.56 17.55
CA THR A 188 11.60 -10.64 16.43
C THR A 188 10.36 -10.45 15.55
N LYS A 189 9.58 -11.52 15.29
CA LYS A 189 8.31 -11.41 14.55
C LYS A 189 7.28 -10.53 15.27
N ARG A 190 7.15 -10.66 16.59
CA ARG A 190 6.28 -9.82 17.42
C ARG A 190 6.73 -8.37 17.44
N PHE A 191 8.04 -8.13 17.55
CA PHE A 191 8.60 -6.78 17.45
C PHE A 191 8.31 -6.15 16.08
N LEU A 192 8.59 -6.87 14.98
CA LEU A 192 8.33 -6.40 13.62
C LEU A 192 6.84 -6.17 13.35
N TYR A 193 5.96 -6.97 13.94
CA TYR A 193 4.52 -6.73 13.92
C TYR A 193 4.17 -5.35 14.49
N TRP A 194 4.65 -5.04 15.70
CA TRP A 194 4.40 -3.73 16.32
C TRP A 194 4.97 -2.57 15.52
N VAL A 195 6.20 -2.72 14.98
CA VAL A 195 6.81 -1.73 14.08
C VAL A 195 5.91 -1.48 12.87
N THR A 196 5.36 -2.54 12.28
CA THR A 196 4.47 -2.44 11.11
C THR A 196 3.16 -1.76 11.46
N VAL A 197 2.57 -2.07 12.61
CA VAL A 197 1.35 -1.42 13.12
C VAL A 197 1.58 0.08 13.31
N VAL A 198 2.67 0.46 13.97
CA VAL A 198 3.02 1.88 14.20
C VAL A 198 3.21 2.62 12.87
N LEU A 199 3.94 2.02 11.93
CA LEU A 199 4.17 2.62 10.62
C LEU A 199 2.88 2.70 9.77
N LEU A 200 1.98 1.74 9.89
CA LEU A 200 0.65 1.81 9.27
C LEU A 200 -0.17 2.96 9.86
N PHE A 201 -0.20 3.12 11.18
CA PHE A 201 -0.88 4.25 11.82
C PHE A 201 -0.25 5.59 11.40
N GLY A 202 1.08 5.66 11.30
CA GLY A 202 1.80 6.82 10.78
C GLY A 202 1.43 7.16 9.34
N ALA A 203 1.48 6.16 8.44
CA ALA A 203 1.10 6.31 7.03
C ALA A 203 -0.37 6.72 6.87
N PHE A 204 -1.28 6.09 7.62
CA PHE A 204 -2.70 6.44 7.63
C PHE A 204 -2.91 7.87 8.10
N SER A 205 -2.24 8.27 9.19
CA SER A 205 -2.34 9.63 9.75
C SER A 205 -1.80 10.68 8.78
N LEU A 206 -0.66 10.40 8.13
CA LEU A 206 -0.10 11.24 7.07
C LEU A 206 -1.08 11.41 5.91
N CYS A 207 -1.58 10.31 5.33
CA CYS A 207 -2.57 10.36 4.26
C CYS A 207 -3.84 11.11 4.69
N ARG A 208 -4.29 10.88 5.93
CA ARG A 208 -5.49 11.53 6.49
C ARG A 208 -5.31 13.03 6.61
N TYR A 209 -4.14 13.47 7.07
CA TYR A 209 -3.75 14.87 7.16
C TYR A 209 -3.71 15.52 5.78
N LEU A 210 -3.02 14.91 4.81
CA LEU A 210 -2.91 15.40 3.44
C LEU A 210 -4.29 15.56 2.78
N VAL A 211 -5.16 14.55 2.89
CA VAL A 211 -6.49 14.55 2.28
C VAL A 211 -7.43 15.61 2.90
N LYS A 212 -7.29 15.89 4.21
CA LYS A 212 -8.09 16.92 4.90
C LYS A 212 -7.61 18.34 4.65
N SER A 213 -6.31 18.50 4.38
CA SER A 213 -5.70 19.79 4.15
C SER A 213 -6.20 20.45 2.85
N ARG A 214 -5.77 21.70 2.61
CA ARG A 214 -6.03 22.40 1.33
C ARG A 214 -5.51 21.61 0.13
N PHE A 215 -4.35 20.95 0.28
CA PHE A 215 -3.77 20.08 -0.75
C PHE A 215 -4.76 18.98 -1.19
N GLY A 216 -5.35 18.26 -0.25
CA GLY A 216 -6.32 17.20 -0.54
C GLY A 216 -7.67 17.68 -1.10
N LYS A 217 -8.05 18.94 -0.87
CA LYS A 217 -9.21 19.55 -1.55
C LYS A 217 -8.89 19.79 -3.03
N VAL A 218 -7.69 20.29 -3.32
CA VAL A 218 -7.22 20.50 -4.70
C VAL A 218 -7.09 19.16 -5.44
N LEU A 219 -6.53 18.12 -4.82
CA LEU A 219 -6.46 16.79 -5.44
C LEU A 219 -7.84 16.26 -5.87
N ARG A 220 -8.85 16.38 -4.99
CA ARG A 220 -10.23 16.00 -5.31
C ARG A 220 -10.82 16.84 -6.44
N ALA A 221 -10.55 18.14 -6.45
CA ALA A 221 -10.96 18.99 -7.55
C ALA A 221 -10.26 18.62 -8.87
N ILE A 222 -8.98 18.21 -8.84
CA ILE A 222 -8.25 17.73 -10.02
C ILE A 222 -8.92 16.47 -10.57
N ARG A 223 -9.26 15.53 -9.68
CA ARG A 223 -9.98 14.30 -10.04
C ARG A 223 -11.33 14.58 -10.70
N ASP A 224 -12.09 15.51 -10.13
CA ASP A 224 -13.45 15.83 -10.61
C ASP A 224 -13.40 16.70 -11.89
N GLY A 225 -12.32 17.45 -12.13
CA GLY A 225 -12.11 18.20 -13.36
C GLY A 225 -10.82 19.04 -13.39
N GLU A 226 -9.73 18.45 -13.86
CA GLU A 226 -8.41 19.09 -13.95
C GLU A 226 -8.43 20.44 -14.71
N ASN A 227 -9.23 20.55 -15.78
CA ASN A 227 -9.36 21.81 -16.53
C ASN A 227 -10.02 22.91 -15.69
N ARG A 228 -11.01 22.58 -14.85
CA ARG A 228 -11.69 23.55 -13.97
C ARG A 228 -10.74 24.09 -12.90
N VAL A 229 -9.90 23.22 -12.34
CA VAL A 229 -8.86 23.61 -11.38
C VAL A 229 -7.88 24.62 -11.98
N ARG A 230 -7.54 24.46 -13.27
CA ARG A 230 -6.71 25.43 -14.01
C ARG A 230 -7.38 26.78 -14.21
N PHE A 231 -8.67 26.81 -14.54
CA PHE A 231 -9.41 28.07 -14.71
C PHE A 231 -9.46 28.89 -13.41
N ILE A 232 -9.40 28.23 -12.25
CA ILE A 232 -9.37 28.88 -10.93
C ILE A 232 -7.91 29.25 -10.53
N GLY A 233 -6.92 29.06 -11.40
CA GLY A 233 -5.53 29.51 -11.21
C GLY A 233 -4.58 28.51 -10.54
N TYR A 234 -5.04 27.29 -10.21
CA TYR A 234 -4.15 26.26 -9.67
C TYR A 234 -3.40 25.53 -10.79
N ASN A 235 -2.17 25.07 -10.51
CA ASN A 235 -1.39 24.22 -11.41
C ASN A 235 -1.50 22.74 -11.00
N PRO A 236 -2.35 21.91 -11.65
CA PRO A 236 -2.56 20.51 -11.26
C PRO A 236 -1.29 19.67 -11.24
N ALA A 237 -0.37 19.94 -12.16
CA ALA A 237 0.84 19.15 -12.32
C ALA A 237 1.70 19.15 -11.04
N VAL A 238 1.75 20.27 -10.30
CA VAL A 238 2.51 20.34 -9.04
C VAL A 238 1.90 19.41 -7.99
N TYR A 239 0.57 19.44 -7.85
CA TYR A 239 -0.14 18.62 -6.88
C TYR A 239 -0.08 17.12 -7.22
N GLN A 240 -0.24 16.77 -8.50
CA GLN A 240 -0.14 15.40 -9.00
C GLN A 240 1.26 14.82 -8.77
N LYS A 241 2.32 15.58 -9.06
CA LYS A 241 3.72 15.17 -8.83
C LYS A 241 4.02 14.88 -7.36
N VAL A 242 3.62 15.79 -6.48
CA VAL A 242 3.84 15.63 -5.03
C VAL A 242 3.03 14.45 -4.49
N ALA A 243 1.77 14.30 -4.90
CA ALA A 243 0.94 13.15 -4.49
C ALA A 243 1.53 11.82 -4.98
N PHE A 244 2.02 11.77 -6.22
CA PHE A 244 2.64 10.58 -6.79
C PHE A 244 3.96 10.23 -6.10
N SER A 245 4.77 11.23 -5.75
CA SER A 245 5.99 11.03 -4.97
C SER A 245 5.71 10.45 -3.59
N ILE A 246 4.80 11.05 -2.82
CA ILE A 246 4.43 10.56 -1.49
C ILE A 246 3.87 9.12 -1.58
N SER A 247 3.05 8.86 -2.60
CA SER A 247 2.51 7.53 -2.90
C SER A 247 3.62 6.50 -3.13
N ALA A 248 4.66 6.84 -3.90
CA ALA A 248 5.81 5.98 -4.14
C ALA A 248 6.66 5.77 -2.88
N GLY A 249 6.85 6.79 -2.05
CA GLY A 249 7.53 6.66 -0.75
C GLY A 249 6.83 5.70 0.20
N LEU A 250 5.49 5.75 0.25
CA LEU A 250 4.68 4.79 1.02
C LEU A 250 4.80 3.36 0.48
N ALA A 251 4.82 3.20 -0.85
CA ALA A 251 5.05 1.89 -1.46
C ALA A 251 6.45 1.35 -1.11
N GLY A 252 7.49 2.19 -1.16
CA GLY A 252 8.85 1.82 -0.74
C GLY A 252 8.94 1.41 0.73
N LEU A 253 8.32 2.19 1.63
CA LEU A 253 8.21 1.84 3.05
C LEU A 253 7.57 0.46 3.25
N ALA A 254 6.48 0.19 2.55
CA ALA A 254 5.82 -1.11 2.61
C ALA A 254 6.70 -2.24 2.08
N GLY A 255 7.48 -2.00 1.02
CA GLY A 255 8.44 -2.96 0.49
C GLY A 255 9.51 -3.34 1.50
N MET A 256 10.05 -2.38 2.23
CA MET A 256 11.01 -2.64 3.32
C MET A 256 10.39 -3.54 4.40
N LEU A 257 9.16 -3.24 4.82
CA LEU A 257 8.45 -4.04 5.83
C LEU A 257 8.13 -5.45 5.31
N PHE A 258 7.73 -5.57 4.06
CA PHE A 258 7.47 -6.86 3.44
C PHE A 258 8.71 -7.76 3.49
N VAL A 259 9.89 -7.22 3.16
CA VAL A 259 11.15 -7.99 3.21
C VAL A 259 11.46 -8.49 4.61
N LEU A 260 11.18 -7.69 5.65
CA LEU A 260 11.39 -8.09 7.03
C LEU A 260 10.47 -9.24 7.48
N HIS A 261 9.26 -9.33 6.90
CA HIS A 261 8.30 -10.40 7.22
C HIS A 261 8.49 -11.66 6.40
N VAL A 262 8.81 -11.50 5.10
CA VAL A 262 8.84 -12.60 4.12
C VAL A 262 10.25 -13.17 3.91
N GLY A 263 11.30 -12.38 4.11
CA GLY A 263 12.68 -12.86 4.01
C GLY A 263 13.22 -13.01 2.58
N ILE A 264 12.51 -12.49 1.58
CA ILE A 264 12.93 -12.47 0.17
C ILE A 264 12.35 -11.25 -0.55
N ILE A 265 13.09 -10.73 -1.53
CA ILE A 265 12.58 -9.81 -2.56
C ILE A 265 13.15 -10.22 -3.92
N SER A 266 12.32 -10.19 -4.96
CA SER A 266 12.72 -10.53 -6.33
C SER A 266 12.05 -9.61 -7.34
N PRO A 267 12.58 -9.51 -8.59
CA PRO A 267 12.04 -8.60 -9.60
C PRO A 267 10.59 -8.92 -9.98
N SER A 268 10.14 -10.18 -9.84
CA SER A 268 8.75 -10.56 -10.13
C SER A 268 7.75 -9.82 -9.25
N MET A 269 8.13 -9.40 -8.04
CA MET A 269 7.30 -8.61 -7.13
C MET A 269 7.14 -7.15 -7.56
N MET A 270 8.01 -6.64 -8.44
CA MET A 270 7.87 -5.32 -9.05
C MET A 270 6.91 -5.30 -10.24
N GLY A 271 6.50 -6.49 -10.71
CA GLY A 271 5.81 -6.69 -11.96
C GLY A 271 4.42 -6.04 -12.06
N ILE A 272 3.85 -6.16 -13.25
CA ILE A 272 2.51 -5.62 -13.56
C ILE A 272 1.45 -6.39 -12.77
N VAL A 273 1.59 -7.71 -12.63
CA VAL A 273 0.62 -8.55 -11.91
C VAL A 273 0.49 -8.12 -10.44
N PRO A 274 1.57 -8.03 -9.63
CA PRO A 274 1.48 -7.45 -8.29
C PRO A 274 0.89 -6.03 -8.26
N SER A 275 1.23 -5.19 -9.24
CA SER A 275 0.67 -3.82 -9.32
C SER A 275 -0.84 -3.82 -9.55
N ILE A 276 -1.37 -4.77 -10.34
CA ILE A 276 -2.82 -4.97 -10.51
C ILE A 276 -3.45 -5.47 -9.20
N GLU A 277 -2.79 -6.37 -8.46
CA GLU A 277 -3.26 -6.79 -7.14
C GLU A 277 -3.36 -5.60 -6.17
N MET A 278 -2.38 -4.69 -6.19
CA MET A 278 -2.41 -3.47 -5.37
C MET A 278 -3.61 -2.58 -5.70
N VAL A 279 -3.90 -2.39 -6.99
CA VAL A 279 -5.09 -1.66 -7.46
C VAL A 279 -6.36 -2.33 -6.95
N LEU A 280 -6.38 -3.66 -6.94
CA LEU A 280 -7.53 -4.41 -6.47
C LEU A 280 -7.83 -4.21 -5.00
N TRP A 281 -6.81 -4.18 -4.15
CA TRP A 281 -7.00 -3.87 -2.73
C TRP A 281 -7.77 -2.56 -2.54
N VAL A 282 -7.39 -1.53 -3.29
CA VAL A 282 -8.04 -0.21 -3.25
C VAL A 282 -9.44 -0.25 -3.87
N ALA A 283 -9.61 -0.95 -4.99
CA ALA A 283 -10.89 -1.06 -5.68
C ALA A 283 -11.94 -1.76 -4.79
N ILE A 284 -11.57 -2.91 -4.21
CA ILE A 284 -12.41 -3.69 -3.30
C ILE A 284 -12.72 -2.88 -2.04
N GLY A 285 -11.72 -2.20 -1.48
CA GLY A 285 -11.89 -1.34 -0.32
C GLY A 285 -12.83 -0.15 -0.55
N GLY A 286 -12.78 0.41 -1.76
CA GLY A 286 -13.51 1.60 -2.18
C GLY A 286 -12.57 2.77 -2.42
N ARG A 287 -12.43 3.15 -3.69
CA ARG A 287 -11.56 4.26 -4.12
C ARG A 287 -11.93 5.59 -3.44
N GLY A 288 -10.94 6.33 -3.00
CA GLY A 288 -11.09 7.61 -2.28
C GLY A 288 -11.47 7.44 -0.81
N THR A 289 -11.26 6.25 -0.25
CA THR A 289 -11.50 5.97 1.17
C THR A 289 -10.28 5.28 1.80
N LEU A 290 -9.49 6.05 2.58
CA LEU A 290 -8.26 5.53 3.20
C LEU A 290 -8.52 4.28 4.06
N GLY A 291 -9.59 4.29 4.87
CA GLY A 291 -9.96 3.13 5.68
C GLY A 291 -10.44 1.94 4.84
N GLY A 292 -11.10 2.21 3.72
CA GLY A 292 -11.50 1.18 2.76
C GLY A 292 -10.28 0.54 2.12
N ALA A 293 -9.30 1.32 1.67
CA ALA A 293 -8.05 0.80 1.09
C ALA A 293 -7.29 -0.15 2.04
N VAL A 294 -7.21 0.21 3.33
CA VAL A 294 -6.61 -0.66 4.36
C VAL A 294 -7.40 -1.95 4.52
N LEU A 295 -8.72 -1.87 4.67
CA LEU A 295 -9.58 -3.04 4.81
C LEU A 295 -9.53 -3.94 3.56
N GLY A 296 -9.55 -3.35 2.36
CA GLY A 296 -9.48 -4.10 1.10
C GLY A 296 -8.17 -4.86 0.94
N ALA A 297 -7.04 -4.28 1.34
CA ALA A 297 -5.75 -4.96 1.36
C ALA A 297 -5.74 -6.16 2.33
N ILE A 298 -6.24 -5.96 3.55
CA ILE A 298 -6.28 -7.02 4.57
C ILE A 298 -7.25 -8.13 4.14
N LEU A 299 -8.46 -7.78 3.70
CA LEU A 299 -9.49 -8.74 3.31
C LEU A 299 -9.08 -9.56 2.10
N LEU A 300 -8.60 -8.94 1.02
CA LEU A 300 -8.23 -9.67 -0.20
C LEU A 300 -7.06 -10.61 0.06
N ASN A 301 -6.04 -10.18 0.82
CA ASN A 301 -4.90 -11.02 1.11
C ASN A 301 -5.23 -12.13 2.12
N SER A 302 -6.14 -11.88 3.07
CA SER A 302 -6.64 -12.92 3.97
C SER A 302 -7.43 -13.98 3.20
N ALA A 303 -8.27 -13.57 2.26
CA ALA A 303 -8.99 -14.49 1.36
C ALA A 303 -8.01 -15.27 0.47
N LYS A 304 -7.02 -14.59 -0.13
CA LYS A 304 -5.97 -15.22 -0.93
C LYS A 304 -5.22 -16.30 -0.14
N SER A 305 -4.83 -16.00 1.10
CA SER A 305 -4.18 -16.98 1.96
C SER A 305 -5.10 -18.12 2.38
N ALA A 306 -6.35 -17.85 2.77
CA ALA A 306 -7.30 -18.89 3.14
C ALA A 306 -7.63 -19.85 1.99
N PHE A 307 -7.84 -19.31 0.78
CA PHE A 307 -8.09 -20.12 -0.42
C PHE A 307 -6.84 -20.89 -0.86
N SER A 308 -5.66 -20.28 -0.77
CA SER A 308 -4.41 -20.98 -1.11
C SER A 308 -4.08 -22.10 -0.13
N GLU A 309 -4.52 -22.01 1.13
CA GLU A 309 -4.33 -23.05 2.16
C GLU A 309 -5.37 -24.16 2.02
N SER A 310 -6.63 -23.82 1.74
CA SER A 310 -7.75 -24.78 1.69
C SER A 310 -7.92 -25.45 0.32
N TYR A 311 -7.59 -24.73 -0.76
CA TYR A 311 -7.81 -25.15 -2.15
C TYR A 311 -6.60 -24.82 -3.06
N PRO A 312 -5.42 -25.44 -2.83
CA PRO A 312 -4.18 -25.09 -3.54
C PRO A 312 -4.22 -25.22 -5.07
N ASP A 313 -5.10 -26.08 -5.61
CA ASP A 313 -5.18 -26.32 -7.06
C ASP A 313 -6.06 -25.30 -7.80
N ILE A 314 -7.03 -24.69 -7.10
CA ILE A 314 -8.08 -23.85 -7.72
C ILE A 314 -8.19 -22.44 -7.12
N TRP A 315 -7.34 -22.06 -6.16
CA TRP A 315 -7.42 -20.74 -5.51
C TRP A 315 -7.29 -19.56 -6.48
N ILE A 316 -6.57 -19.70 -7.59
CA ILE A 316 -6.48 -18.68 -8.64
C ILE A 316 -7.86 -18.45 -9.28
N LEU A 317 -8.65 -19.50 -9.49
CA LEU A 317 -10.01 -19.41 -10.01
C LEU A 317 -10.93 -18.67 -9.04
N PHE A 318 -10.85 -18.99 -7.74
CA PHE A 318 -11.60 -18.27 -6.69
C PHE A 318 -11.22 -16.79 -6.63
N MET A 319 -9.92 -16.47 -6.76
CA MET A 319 -9.44 -15.09 -6.81
C MET A 319 -9.94 -14.33 -8.04
N GLY A 320 -9.96 -14.97 -9.22
CA GLY A 320 -10.54 -14.41 -10.44
C GLY A 320 -12.05 -14.20 -10.34
N ALA A 321 -12.79 -15.15 -9.75
CA ALA A 321 -14.22 -15.00 -9.51
C ALA A 321 -14.51 -13.87 -8.51
N LEU A 322 -13.76 -13.80 -7.41
CA LEU A 322 -13.87 -12.74 -6.41
C LEU A 322 -13.61 -11.37 -7.05
N PHE A 323 -12.62 -11.27 -7.95
CA PHE A 323 -12.36 -10.07 -8.73
C PHE A 323 -13.59 -9.64 -9.55
N VAL A 324 -14.14 -10.55 -10.36
CA VAL A 324 -15.29 -10.24 -11.23
C VAL A 324 -16.48 -9.80 -10.38
N VAL A 325 -16.75 -10.52 -9.29
CA VAL A 325 -17.85 -10.20 -8.39
C VAL A 325 -17.69 -8.79 -7.80
N VAL A 326 -16.51 -8.44 -7.30
CA VAL A 326 -16.31 -7.12 -6.70
C VAL A 326 -16.38 -6.01 -7.74
N VAL A 327 -15.81 -6.19 -8.93
CA VAL A 327 -15.84 -5.16 -9.98
C VAL A 327 -17.25 -4.95 -10.53
N VAL A 328 -18.02 -6.03 -10.72
CA VAL A 328 -19.37 -5.97 -11.29
C VAL A 328 -20.40 -5.50 -10.26
N PHE A 329 -20.39 -6.09 -9.06
CA PHE A 329 -21.46 -5.86 -8.07
C PHE A 329 -21.12 -4.79 -7.03
N LEU A 330 -19.85 -4.40 -6.88
CA LEU A 330 -19.39 -3.39 -5.91
C LEU A 330 -18.60 -2.26 -6.60
N PRO A 331 -19.17 -1.50 -7.56
CA PRO A 331 -18.46 -0.46 -8.32
C PRO A 331 -18.00 0.74 -7.47
N LYS A 332 -18.51 0.88 -6.23
CA LYS A 332 -18.07 1.87 -5.23
C LYS A 332 -17.18 1.25 -4.14
N GLY A 333 -16.82 -0.03 -4.28
CA GLY A 333 -16.15 -0.86 -3.28
C GLY A 333 -16.99 -1.13 -2.04
N ALA A 334 -16.43 -1.90 -1.10
CA ALA A 334 -17.04 -2.25 0.18
C ALA A 334 -17.42 -1.01 1.00
N ALA A 335 -16.58 0.03 1.01
CA ALA A 335 -16.91 1.29 1.68
C ALA A 335 -18.18 1.97 1.12
N GLY A 336 -18.49 1.77 -0.16
CA GLY A 336 -19.71 2.26 -0.80
C GLY A 336 -20.96 1.56 -0.28
N LEU A 337 -20.92 0.25 -0.09
CA LEU A 337 -22.04 -0.56 0.41
C LEU A 337 -22.46 -0.15 1.83
N PHE A 338 -21.48 0.06 2.72
CA PHE A 338 -21.73 0.57 4.07
C PHE A 338 -22.39 1.95 4.08
N SER A 339 -22.13 2.79 3.08
CA SER A 339 -22.77 4.11 2.95
C SER A 339 -24.21 4.03 2.41
N GLN A 340 -24.50 3.06 1.53
CA GLN A 340 -25.84 2.83 0.97
C GLN A 340 -26.79 2.16 1.96
N LEU A 341 -26.34 1.12 2.68
CA LEU A 341 -27.12 0.47 3.73
C LEU A 341 -27.53 1.47 4.84
N LYS A 342 -26.63 2.39 5.20
CA LYS A 342 -26.93 3.49 6.13
C LYS A 342 -27.91 4.51 5.57
N ARG A 343 -27.97 4.72 4.25
CA ARG A 343 -28.92 5.65 3.60
C ARG A 343 -30.34 5.07 3.59
N VAL A 344 -30.46 3.75 3.42
CA VAL A 344 -31.73 3.02 3.49
C VAL A 344 -32.29 3.03 4.92
N GLY A 345 -31.44 2.77 5.93
CA GLY A 345 -31.86 2.89 7.33
C GLY A 345 -32.28 4.30 7.75
N ARG A 346 -31.67 5.34 7.16
CA ARG A 346 -32.01 6.75 7.41
C ARG A 346 -33.31 7.19 6.73
N ARG A 347 -33.67 6.60 5.59
CA ARG A 347 -34.99 6.78 4.97
C ARG A 347 -36.09 6.14 5.82
N LYS A 348 -35.85 4.93 6.33
CA LYS A 348 -36.80 4.23 7.21
C LYS A 348 -37.07 4.98 8.52
N ALA A 349 -36.04 5.51 9.18
CA ALA A 349 -36.18 6.33 10.38
C ALA A 349 -36.85 7.70 10.13
N ALA A 350 -36.73 8.25 8.91
CA ALA A 350 -37.41 9.49 8.52
C ALA A 350 -38.89 9.25 8.17
N ASP A 351 -39.23 8.11 7.55
CA ASP A 351 -40.62 7.70 7.30
C ASP A 351 -41.37 7.34 8.59
N GLU A 352 -40.71 6.69 9.55
CA GLU A 352 -41.30 6.41 10.87
C GLU A 352 -41.56 7.69 11.68
N GLY A 353 -40.66 8.69 11.59
CA GLY A 353 -40.86 10.01 12.19
C GLY A 353 -41.95 10.85 11.52
N ALA A 354 -42.19 10.67 10.22
CA ALA A 354 -43.25 11.37 9.49
C ALA A 354 -44.64 10.76 9.74
N ASN A 355 -44.73 9.45 9.97
CA ASN A 355 -45.98 8.78 10.32
C ASN A 355 -46.40 8.97 11.79
N GLY A 356 -45.47 9.29 12.71
CA GLY A 356 -45.78 9.58 14.12
C GLY A 356 -46.44 10.94 14.38
N VAL A 357 -46.41 11.87 13.41
CA VAL A 357 -46.95 13.25 13.57
C VAL A 357 -48.36 13.39 12.97
N ARG A 358 -48.91 12.34 12.32
CA ARG A 358 -50.22 12.37 11.66
C ARG A 358 -51.42 11.95 12.52
N HIS A 359 -51.30 11.95 13.85
CA HIS A 359 -52.46 11.91 14.72
C HIS A 359 -52.28 12.77 15.98
N PRO A 360 -52.78 14.01 15.97
CA PRO A 360 -53.67 14.49 17.02
C PRO A 360 -55.10 14.17 16.57
N ALA A 361 -55.69 13.14 17.18
CA ALA A 361 -57.14 13.03 17.23
C ALA A 361 -57.64 13.99 18.32
N VAL A 362 -58.72 14.70 17.97
CA VAL A 362 -59.56 15.59 18.78
C VAL A 362 -59.06 17.02 18.96
#